data_AF-A0A956SLB5-F1
#
_entry.id   AF-A0A956SLB5-F1
#
_cell.length_a   1.000
_cell.length_b   1.000
_cell.length_c   1.000
_cell.angle_alpha   90.00
_cell.angle_beta   90.00
_cell.angle_gamma   90.00
#
_symmetry.space_group_name_H-M   'P 1'
#
loop_
_entity.id
_entity.type
_entity.pdbx_description
1 polymer ?
#
loop_
_entity_poly.entity_id
_entity_poly.type
_entity_poly.pdbx_seq_one_letter_code
_entity_poly.pdbx_strand_id
1 'polypeptide(L)'
;VLEPKLAILDETDSGLDIDALRIVANGVNRLRRPDSATIVVTHYQRLLNFIVPDYVHVLAGGRIIRSGGKELALELEEKGYEWLTGPEAAVAS
;
A
#
# COMPACT_ATOMS: atom_id res chain seq x y z
N VAL A 1 -14.35 -9.02 20.40
CA VAL A 1 -13.41 -8.42 19.43
C VAL A 1 -13.39 -9.32 18.20
N LEU A 2 -13.39 -8.77 16.98
CA LEU A 2 -13.31 -9.57 15.75
C LEU A 2 -11.83 -9.89 15.49
N GLU A 3 -11.49 -11.17 15.34
CA GLU A 3 -10.13 -11.66 15.06
C GLU A 3 -10.06 -12.16 13.62
N PRO A 4 -10.05 -11.26 12.61
CA PRO A 4 -10.08 -11.69 11.22
C PRO A 4 -8.80 -12.43 10.86
N LYS A 5 -8.94 -13.43 9.96
CA LYS A 5 -7.81 -14.04 9.26
C LYS A 5 -7.36 -13.20 8.06
N LEU A 6 -8.27 -12.41 7.49
CA LEU A 6 -8.01 -11.49 6.39
C LEU A 6 -8.76 -10.18 6.66
N ALA A 7 -8.03 -9.07 6.67
CA ALA A 7 -8.59 -7.73 6.69
C ALA A 7 -8.27 -7.01 5.38
N ILE A 8 -9.23 -6.25 4.85
CA ILE A 8 -9.04 -5.40 3.67
C ILE A 8 -9.44 -3.99 4.08
N LEU A 9 -8.52 -3.04 3.93
CA LEU A 9 -8.71 -1.63 4.23
C LEU A 9 -8.55 -0.86 2.93
N ASP A 10 -9.65 -0.26 2.46
CA ASP A 10 -9.69 0.43 1.17
C ASP A 10 -9.90 1.93 1.37
N GLU A 11 -8.98 2.75 0.84
CA GLU A 11 -9.00 4.22 0.90
C GLU A 11 -9.23 4.84 2.29
N THR A 12 -8.85 4.10 3.35
CA THR A 12 -9.06 4.51 4.75
C THR A 12 -8.27 5.77 5.15
N ASP A 13 -7.38 6.23 4.28
CA ASP A 13 -6.51 7.39 4.41
C ASP A 13 -7.08 8.67 3.75
N SER A 14 -8.14 8.56 2.96
CA SER A 14 -8.74 9.71 2.28
C SER A 14 -9.33 10.72 3.29
N GLY A 15 -8.88 11.99 3.20
CA GLY A 15 -9.36 13.07 4.08
C GLY A 15 -8.91 12.99 5.53
N LEU A 16 -8.02 12.06 5.89
CA LEU A 16 -7.45 11.97 7.22
C LEU A 16 -6.30 12.94 7.43
N ASP A 17 -6.28 13.58 8.59
CA ASP A 17 -5.11 14.30 9.07
C ASP A 17 -4.00 13.31 9.52
N ILE A 18 -2.83 13.87 9.86
CA ILE A 18 -1.66 13.08 10.25
C ILE A 18 -1.93 12.23 11.51
N ASP A 19 -2.76 12.69 12.44
CA ASP A 19 -3.02 11.98 13.68
C ASP A 19 -4.01 10.83 13.46
N ALA A 20 -5.02 11.03 12.62
CA ALA A 20 -5.92 9.98 12.20
C ALA A 20 -5.19 8.87 11.41
N LEU A 21 -4.25 9.23 10.53
CA LEU A 21 -3.39 8.25 9.85
C LEU A 21 -2.59 7.39 10.83
N ARG A 22 -2.03 7.99 11.90
CA ARG A 22 -1.33 7.24 12.95
C ARG A 22 -2.26 6.27 13.66
N ILE A 23 -3.51 6.66 13.93
CA ILE A 23 -4.49 5.78 14.59
C ILE A 23 -4.82 4.57 13.70
N VAL A 24 -5.06 4.79 12.41
CA VAL A 24 -5.30 3.71 11.43
C VAL A 24 -4.09 2.78 11.35
N ALA A 25 -2.88 3.33 11.22
CA ALA A 25 -1.65 2.55 11.17
C ALA A 25 -1.45 1.69 12.43
N ASN A 26 -1.68 2.27 13.61
CA ASN A 26 -1.65 1.52 14.86
C ASN A 26 -2.70 0.41 14.90
N GLY A 27 -3.88 0.63 14.31
CA GLY A 27 -4.91 -0.39 14.13
C GLY A 27 -4.41 -1.56 13.28
N VAL A 28 -3.88 -1.29 12.10
CA VAL A 28 -3.32 -2.30 11.19
C VAL A 28 -2.18 -3.08 11.86
N ASN A 29 -1.25 -2.39 12.51
CA ASN A 29 -0.12 -3.04 13.18
C ASN A 29 -0.56 -3.99 14.31
N ARG A 30 -1.67 -3.70 15.01
CA ARG A 30 -2.24 -4.60 16.03
C ARG A 30 -2.92 -5.84 15.44
N LEU A 31 -3.39 -5.75 14.19
CA LEU A 31 -4.01 -6.89 13.49
C LEU A 31 -2.96 -7.87 12.93
N ARG A 32 -1.68 -7.46 12.89
CA ARG A 32 -0.58 -8.27 12.37
C ARG A 32 -0.27 -9.45 13.28
N ARG A 33 -0.50 -10.66 12.78
CA ARG A 33 -0.18 -11.92 13.44
C ARG A 33 0.32 -12.92 12.40
N PRO A 34 1.05 -13.98 12.80
CA PRO A 34 1.51 -15.01 11.86
C PRO A 34 0.38 -15.74 11.11
N ASP A 35 -0.84 -15.71 11.64
CA ASP A 35 -2.03 -16.38 11.12
C ASP A 35 -3.06 -15.43 10.48
N SER A 36 -2.70 -14.16 10.29
CA SER A 36 -3.54 -13.14 9.67
C SER A 36 -2.86 -12.47 8.48
N ALA A 37 -3.67 -12.00 7.53
CA ALA A 37 -3.25 -11.17 6.42
C ALA A 37 -4.02 -9.85 6.45
N THR A 38 -3.36 -8.77 6.03
CA THR A 38 -4.01 -7.46 5.86
C THR A 38 -3.63 -6.90 4.50
N ILE A 39 -4.64 -6.51 3.72
CA ILE A 39 -4.49 -5.80 2.46
C ILE A 39 -4.87 -4.35 2.71
N VAL A 40 -3.97 -3.44 2.41
CA VAL A 40 -4.21 -1.99 2.48
C VAL A 40 -4.17 -1.45 1.07
N VAL A 41 -5.28 -0.88 0.63
CA VAL A 41 -5.39 -0.16 -0.64
C VAL A 41 -5.37 1.33 -0.31
N THR A 42 -4.39 2.03 -0.87
CA THR A 42 -4.10 3.43 -0.58
C THR A 42 -3.58 4.11 -1.84
N HIS A 43 -3.91 5.40 -1.98
CA HIS A 43 -3.29 6.28 -2.97
C HIS A 43 -2.26 7.23 -2.34
N TYR A 44 -2.18 7.32 -1.00
CA TYR A 44 -1.18 8.13 -0.29
C TYR A 44 0.01 7.30 0.19
N GLN A 45 1.18 7.66 -0.32
CA GLN A 45 2.46 7.11 0.15
C GLN A 45 2.74 7.41 1.64
N ARG A 46 2.06 8.41 2.21
CA ARG A 46 2.21 8.79 3.63
C ARG A 46 1.88 7.66 4.60
N LEU A 47 0.94 6.78 4.26
CA LEU A 47 0.57 5.65 5.12
C LEU A 47 1.72 4.64 5.24
N LEU A 48 2.54 4.52 4.20
CA LEU A 48 3.69 3.63 4.11
C LEU A 48 4.85 4.07 5.03
N ASN A 49 4.82 5.30 5.53
CA ASN A 49 5.73 5.75 6.60
C ASN A 49 5.39 5.16 7.98
N PHE A 50 4.16 4.69 8.18
CA PHE A 50 3.68 4.17 9.47
C PHE A 50 3.39 2.66 9.44
N ILE A 51 3.14 2.11 8.27
CA ILE A 51 2.98 0.67 8.03
C ILE A 51 4.08 0.22 7.08
N VAL A 52 4.93 -0.70 7.52
CA VAL A 52 5.93 -1.33 6.66
C VAL A 52 5.30 -2.57 6.02
N PRO A 53 4.99 -2.56 4.72
CA PRO A 53 4.40 -3.70 4.04
C PRO A 53 5.44 -4.79 3.80
N ASP A 54 4.99 -6.04 3.80
CA ASP A 54 5.79 -7.18 3.33
C ASP A 54 5.86 -7.21 1.80
N TYR A 55 4.76 -6.82 1.13
CA TYR A 55 4.64 -6.73 -0.32
C TYR A 55 3.91 -5.45 -0.72
N VAL A 56 4.36 -4.85 -1.81
CA VAL A 56 3.75 -3.69 -2.48
C VAL A 56 3.34 -4.12 -3.88
N HIS A 57 2.09 -3.82 -4.26
CA HIS A 57 1.55 -4.11 -5.58
C HIS A 57 1.04 -2.82 -6.21
N VAL A 58 1.43 -2.55 -7.47
CA VAL A 58 0.94 -1.40 -8.23
C VAL A 58 -0.14 -1.87 -9.19
N LEU A 59 -1.34 -1.32 -9.03
CA LEU A 59 -2.49 -1.60 -9.86
C LEU A 59 -2.69 -0.49 -10.90
N ALA A 60 -2.72 -0.85 -12.19
CA ALA A 60 -3.05 0.07 -13.28
C ALA A 60 -3.83 -0.66 -14.38
N GLY A 61 -4.82 0.00 -15.00
CA GLY A 61 -5.65 -0.61 -16.04
C GLY A 61 -6.37 -1.90 -15.59
N GLY A 62 -6.71 -2.01 -14.30
CA GLY A 62 -7.35 -3.20 -13.71
C GLY A 62 -6.42 -4.40 -13.54
N ARG A 63 -5.10 -4.23 -13.66
CA ARG A 63 -4.10 -5.31 -13.49
C ARG A 63 -2.97 -4.89 -12.57
N ILE A 64 -2.39 -5.86 -11.87
CA ILE A 64 -1.14 -5.64 -11.14
C ILE A 64 -0.03 -5.59 -12.18
N ILE A 65 0.56 -4.41 -12.37
CA ILE A 65 1.61 -4.17 -13.36
C ILE A 65 3.01 -4.35 -12.75
N ARG A 66 3.12 -4.24 -11.42
CA ARG A 66 4.38 -4.43 -10.71
C ARG A 66 4.15 -4.89 -9.28
N SER A 67 5.06 -5.70 -8.78
CA SER A 67 5.12 -6.14 -7.38
C SER A 67 6.54 -6.02 -6.87
N GLY A 68 6.71 -5.75 -5.59
CA GLY A 68 8.02 -5.66 -4.93
C GLY A 68 7.87 -5.64 -3.42
N GLY A 69 8.98 -5.50 -2.69
CA GLY A 69 8.95 -5.21 -1.26
C GLY A 69 8.73 -3.72 -0.99
N LYS A 70 9.00 -3.31 0.25
CA LYS A 70 8.89 -1.91 0.70
C LYS A 70 9.71 -0.92 -0.13
N GLU A 71 10.78 -1.37 -0.77
CA GLU A 71 11.63 -0.56 -1.67
C GLU A 71 10.86 -0.03 -2.87
N LEU A 72 9.84 -0.77 -3.35
CA LEU A 72 8.98 -0.31 -4.43
C LEU A 72 8.13 0.90 -3.97
N ALA A 73 7.71 0.93 -2.71
CA ALA A 73 7.00 2.08 -2.17
C ALA A 73 7.89 3.34 -2.13
N LEU A 74 9.15 3.18 -1.73
CA LEU A 74 10.12 4.28 -1.70
C LEU A 74 10.41 4.81 -3.12
N GLU A 75 10.57 3.91 -4.09
CA GLU A 75 10.79 4.29 -5.49
C GLU A 75 9.59 5.05 -6.07
N LEU A 76 8.37 4.65 -5.73
CA LEU A 76 7.15 5.35 -6.12
C LEU A 76 7.06 6.74 -5.49
N GLU A 77 7.53 6.92 -4.25
CA GLU A 77 7.56 8.22 -3.57
C GLU A 77 8.55 9.18 -4.22
N GLU A 78 9.71 8.68 -4.62
CA GLU A 78 10.75 9.49 -5.27
C GLU A 78 10.40 9.86 -6.72
N LYS A 79 9.91 8.89 -7.50
CA LYS A 79 9.76 9.02 -8.96
C LYS A 79 8.32 9.24 -9.42
N GLY A 80 7.34 9.18 -8.52
CA GLY A 80 5.92 9.12 -8.86
C GLY A 80 5.55 7.81 -9.58
N TYR A 81 4.40 7.80 -10.26
CA TYR A 81 3.88 6.63 -10.96
C TYR A 81 4.19 6.61 -12.47
N GLU A 82 4.67 7.73 -13.04
CA GLU A 82 4.77 7.93 -14.49
C GLU A 82 5.68 6.92 -15.18
N TRP A 83 6.78 6.52 -14.55
CA TRP A 83 7.73 5.55 -15.08
C TRP A 83 7.16 4.11 -15.16
N LEU A 84 6.04 3.83 -14.49
CA LEU A 84 5.33 2.55 -14.56
C LEU A 84 4.19 2.54 -15.58
N THR A 85 3.59 3.70 -15.86
CA THR A 85 2.43 3.82 -16.74
C THR A 85 2.72 4.56 -18.05
N GLY A 86 3.92 5.12 -18.18
CA GLY A 86 4.38 5.85 -19.36
C GLY A 86 4.71 4.93 -20.55
N PRO A 87 4.86 5.50 -21.75
CA PRO A 87 5.10 4.75 -22.98
C PRO A 87 6.35 3.85 -22.95
N GLU A 88 7.33 4.15 -22.09
CA GLU A 88 8.54 3.32 -21.89
C GLU A 88 8.27 1.96 -21.22
N ALA A 89 7.21 1.84 -20.40
CA ALA A 89 6.85 0.58 -19.74
C ALA A 89 6.34 -0.49 -20.73
N ALA A 90 5.80 -0.06 -21.88
CA ALA A 90 5.34 -0.97 -22.93
C ALA A 90 6.47 -1.57 -23.79
N VAL A 91 7.70 -1.05 -23.67
CA VAL A 91 8.85 -1.46 -24.51
C VAL A 91 9.63 -2.63 -23.90
N ALA A 92 9.36 -2.96 -22.63
CA ALA A 92 10.06 -4.01 -21.88
C ALA A 92 9.25 -5.33 -21.74
N SER A 93 8.17 -5.50 -22.52
CA SER A 93 7.31 -6.70 -22.51
C SER A 93 7.58 -7.63 -23.68
#